data_AF-A0A936BE64-F1
#
_entry.id   AF-A0A936BE64-F1
#
_cell.length_a   1.000
_cell.length_b   1.000
_cell.length_c   1.000
_cell.angle_alpha   90.00
_cell.angle_beta   90.00
_cell.angle_gamma   90.00
#
_symmetry.space_group_name_H-M   'P 1'
#
loop_
_entity.id
_entity.type
_entity.pdbx_description
1 polymer ?
#
loop_
_entity_poly.entity_id
_entity_poly.type
_entity_poly.pdbx_seq_one_letter_code
_entity_poly.pdbx_strand_id
1 'polypeptide(L)'
;MKYTAITLTNIQNQLAYVWDTLNRSFFIVVIMFIFVQLWTAVYNAEGNSHIAGLTLANTIWYLLIAETMELGKARLDNAISAEVKDGSIAYTLLRPYNYLLYHFFNGLGESAVRMCLVFGLGLPVVVAYVGWPAMNWVSLPAVAVVMLGAIAIDFCVSGVIGLLAFVTEDTNLLSAHLPKTRLCDGRSDASARVFARLAGAHRPLPALST
;
A
#
# COMPACT_ATOMS: atom_id res chain seq x y z
N MET A 1 -0.28 -6.39 -27.30
CA MET A 1 0.88 -5.62 -27.83
C MET A 1 1.05 -4.23 -27.20
N LYS A 2 0.00 -3.51 -26.76
CA LYS A 2 0.15 -2.16 -26.17
C LYS A 2 0.71 -2.14 -24.73
N TYR A 3 0.28 -3.07 -23.87
CA TYR A 3 0.64 -3.09 -22.44
C TYR A 3 2.06 -3.63 -22.17
N THR A 4 2.54 -4.54 -23.01
CA THR A 4 3.88 -5.13 -22.91
C THR A 4 5.01 -4.13 -23.19
N ALA A 5 4.74 -3.10 -24.01
CA ALA A 5 5.70 -2.04 -24.28
C ALA A 5 5.90 -1.15 -23.04
N ILE A 6 4.83 -0.87 -22.29
CA ILE A 6 4.87 -0.05 -21.08
C ILE A 6 5.65 -0.76 -19.96
N THR A 7 5.45 -2.08 -19.80
CA THR A 7 6.23 -2.88 -18.84
C THR A 7 7.71 -2.90 -19.21
N LEU A 8 8.03 -2.98 -20.50
CA LEU A 8 9.41 -2.97 -20.97
C LEU A 8 10.09 -1.62 -20.69
N THR A 9 9.39 -0.50 -20.91
CA THR A 9 9.89 0.85 -20.60
C THR A 9 10.13 1.04 -19.11
N ASN A 10 9.27 0.50 -18.24
CA ASN A 10 9.48 0.56 -16.79
C ASN A 10 10.66 -0.30 -16.34
N ILE A 11 10.82 -1.50 -16.89
CA ILE A 11 11.99 -2.34 -16.65
C ILE A 11 13.27 -1.60 -17.05
N GLN A 12 13.28 -0.92 -18.20
CA GLN A 12 14.42 -0.12 -18.65
C GLN A 12 14.73 1.06 -17.71
N ASN A 13 13.70 1.77 -17.22
CA ASN A 13 13.89 2.84 -16.23
C ASN A 13 14.44 2.29 -14.90
N GLN A 14 13.95 1.14 -14.42
CA GLN A 14 14.48 0.51 -13.21
C GLN A 14 15.94 0.07 -13.39
N LEU A 15 16.29 -0.43 -14.58
CA LEU A 15 17.67 -0.78 -14.93
C LEU A 15 18.57 0.45 -15.08
N ALA A 16 18.04 1.60 -15.50
CA ALA A 16 18.80 2.86 -15.52
C ALA A 16 19.18 3.33 -14.10
N TYR A 17 18.32 3.05 -13.11
CA TYR A 17 18.55 3.33 -11.68
C TYR A 17 18.94 2.08 -10.87
N VAL A 18 19.57 1.09 -11.51
CA VAL A 18 19.93 -0.16 -10.84
C VAL A 18 20.82 0.07 -9.63
N TRP A 19 21.66 1.11 -9.65
CA TRP A 19 22.57 1.45 -8.56
C TRP A 19 21.84 1.83 -7.26
N ASP A 20 20.76 2.60 -7.37
CA ASP A 20 19.91 2.92 -6.20
C ASP A 20 19.21 1.67 -5.68
N THR A 21 18.66 0.88 -6.60
CA THR A 21 17.97 -0.38 -6.28
C THR A 21 18.92 -1.41 -5.67
N LEU A 22 20.17 -1.46 -6.13
CA LEU A 22 21.21 -2.36 -5.66
C LEU A 22 21.69 -2.00 -4.27
N ASN A 23 21.91 -0.70 -4.00
CA ASN A 23 22.25 -0.24 -2.65
C ASN A 23 21.13 -0.59 -1.65
N ARG A 24 19.87 -0.43 -2.07
CA ARG A 24 18.72 -0.85 -1.24
C ARG A 24 18.63 -2.36 -1.06
N SER A 25 18.96 -3.13 -2.10
CA SER A 25 18.90 -4.59 -2.07
C SER A 25 20.08 -5.20 -1.31
N PHE A 26 21.23 -4.53 -1.21
CA PHE A 26 22.39 -4.98 -0.45
C PHE A 26 22.08 -5.28 1.03
N PHE A 27 21.09 -4.58 1.61
CA PHE A 27 20.64 -4.82 2.97
C PHE A 27 20.19 -6.28 3.22
N ILE A 28 19.74 -7.01 2.18
CA ILE A 28 19.38 -8.43 2.30
C ILE A 28 20.54 -9.29 2.77
N VAL A 29 21.78 -8.95 2.37
CA VAL A 29 22.97 -9.72 2.73
C VAL A 29 23.19 -9.67 4.24
N VAL A 30 23.00 -8.50 4.84
CA VAL A 30 23.13 -8.29 6.28
C VAL A 30 22.03 -9.02 7.04
N ILE A 31 20.77 -8.89 6.60
CA ILE A 31 19.63 -9.61 7.21
C ILE A 31 19.86 -11.11 7.17
N MET A 32 20.23 -11.64 6.00
CA MET A 32 20.45 -13.07 5.83
C MET A 32 21.61 -13.57 6.69
N PHE A 33 22.70 -12.81 6.78
CA PHE A 33 23.81 -13.14 7.65
C PHE A 33 23.36 -13.24 9.12
N ILE A 34 22.58 -12.27 9.60
CA ILE A 34 22.04 -12.29 10.97
C ILE A 34 21.15 -13.51 11.18
N PHE A 35 20.25 -13.83 10.25
CA PHE A 35 19.38 -14.99 10.38
C PHE A 35 20.13 -16.32 10.38
N VAL A 36 21.16 -16.46 9.54
CA VAL A 36 22.00 -17.67 9.55
C VAL A 36 22.69 -17.81 10.91
N GLN A 37 23.27 -16.74 11.45
CA GLN A 37 23.93 -16.79 12.76
C GLN A 37 22.93 -17.10 13.89
N LEU A 38 21.76 -16.45 13.87
CA LEU A 38 20.71 -16.63 14.85
C LEU A 38 20.22 -18.08 14.87
N TRP A 39 19.85 -18.63 13.72
CA TRP A 39 19.35 -20.00 13.66
C TRP A 39 20.44 -21.04 13.90
N THR A 40 21.68 -20.78 13.50
CA THR A 40 22.81 -21.65 13.88
C THR A 40 22.97 -21.72 15.40
N ALA A 41 22.85 -20.59 16.10
CA ALA A 41 22.90 -20.56 17.56
C ALA A 41 21.72 -21.31 18.19
N VAL A 42 20.51 -21.17 17.66
CA VAL A 42 19.31 -21.88 18.15
C VAL A 42 19.46 -23.40 18.00
N TYR A 43 19.83 -23.89 16.82
CA TYR A 43 20.03 -25.33 16.59
C TYR A 43 21.17 -25.91 17.45
N ASN A 44 22.23 -25.13 17.69
CA ASN A 44 23.31 -25.54 18.60
C ASN A 44 22.87 -25.58 20.07
N ALA A 45 21.98 -24.67 20.50
CA ALA A 45 21.49 -24.61 21.87
C ALA A 45 20.49 -25.74 22.19
N GLU A 46 19.67 -26.15 21.22
CA GLU A 46 18.67 -27.21 21.41
C GLU A 46 19.29 -28.63 21.33
N GLY A 47 20.49 -28.75 20.75
CA GLY A 47 21.24 -30.01 20.67
C GLY A 47 20.64 -31.07 19.74
N ASN A 48 19.52 -30.75 19.07
CA ASN A 48 18.81 -31.64 18.17
C ASN A 48 19.00 -31.17 16.72
N SER A 49 19.28 -32.09 15.80
CA SER A 49 19.48 -31.77 14.38
C SER A 49 18.19 -31.39 13.63
N HIS A 50 17.04 -31.57 14.29
CA HIS A 50 15.72 -31.29 13.74
C HIS A 50 14.85 -30.54 14.75
N ILE A 51 14.37 -29.35 14.37
CA ILE A 51 13.39 -28.58 15.14
C ILE A 51 12.08 -28.66 14.37
N ALA A 52 11.02 -29.22 14.96
CA ALA A 52 9.73 -29.46 14.31
C ALA A 52 9.81 -30.25 12.98
N GLY A 53 10.81 -31.13 12.83
CA GLY A 53 11.05 -31.89 11.59
C GLY A 53 11.76 -31.10 10.48
N LEU A 54 12.13 -29.85 10.72
CA LEU A 54 12.93 -29.03 9.81
C LEU A 54 14.40 -29.11 10.17
N THR A 55 15.25 -29.13 9.16
CA THR A 55 16.70 -28.95 9.31
C THR A 55 17.05 -27.46 9.26
N LEU A 56 18.22 -27.10 9.80
CA LEU A 56 18.78 -25.75 9.66
C LEU A 56 18.77 -25.27 8.20
N ALA A 57 19.07 -26.17 7.27
CA ALA A 57 19.04 -25.87 5.85
C ALA A 57 17.66 -25.42 5.37
N ASN A 58 16.62 -26.19 5.71
CA ASN A 58 15.25 -25.88 5.32
C ASN A 58 14.83 -24.52 5.91
N THR A 59 15.11 -24.26 7.19
CA THR A 59 14.77 -23.00 7.84
C THR A 59 15.38 -21.80 7.13
N ILE A 60 16.66 -21.85 6.77
CA ILE A 60 17.33 -20.74 6.08
C ILE A 60 16.77 -20.55 4.66
N TRP A 61 16.45 -21.63 3.94
CA TRP A 61 15.78 -21.54 2.64
C TRP A 61 14.40 -20.90 2.73
N TYR A 62 13.61 -21.24 3.75
CA TYR A 62 12.33 -20.60 4.00
C TYR A 62 12.48 -19.10 4.29
N LEU A 63 13.47 -18.72 5.08
CA LEU A 63 13.74 -17.31 5.38
C LEU A 63 14.17 -16.54 4.13
N LEU A 64 14.98 -17.13 3.24
CA LEU A 64 15.32 -16.49 1.96
C LEU A 64 14.07 -16.18 1.15
N ILE A 65 13.17 -17.17 1.01
CA ILE A 65 11.93 -16.98 0.24
C ILE A 65 11.06 -15.90 0.91
N ALA A 66 10.88 -15.96 2.22
CA ALA A 66 10.10 -14.97 2.96
C ALA A 66 10.66 -13.55 2.81
N GLU A 67 11.96 -13.38 2.99
CA GLU A 67 12.62 -12.08 2.82
C GLU A 67 12.54 -11.58 1.38
N THR A 68 12.61 -12.46 0.39
CA THR A 68 12.43 -12.06 -1.01
C THR A 68 11.01 -11.61 -1.33
N MET A 69 10.01 -12.15 -0.64
CA MET A 69 8.63 -11.67 -0.73
C MET A 69 8.47 -10.30 -0.06
N GLU A 70 9.02 -10.13 1.15
CA GLU A 70 8.93 -8.87 1.90
C GLU A 70 9.68 -7.72 1.22
N LEU A 71 10.95 -7.95 0.84
CA LEU A 71 11.74 -6.94 0.14
C LEU A 71 11.40 -6.86 -1.35
N GLY A 72 10.63 -7.81 -1.89
CA GLY A 72 10.18 -7.84 -3.28
C GLY A 72 9.00 -6.92 -3.57
N LYS A 73 8.27 -6.47 -2.54
CA LYS A 73 7.12 -5.57 -2.69
C LYS A 73 7.51 -4.32 -3.47
N ALA A 74 6.74 -4.04 -4.53
CA ALA A 74 6.89 -2.81 -5.31
C ALA A 74 6.37 -1.65 -4.48
N ARG A 75 7.02 -0.48 -4.53
CA ARG A 75 6.53 0.71 -3.80
C ARG A 75 5.43 1.42 -4.58
N LEU A 76 4.50 0.64 -5.15
CA LEU A 76 3.30 1.16 -5.82
C LEU A 76 2.45 1.97 -4.84
N ASP A 77 2.57 1.66 -3.54
CA ASP A 77 1.93 2.34 -2.42
C ASP A 77 2.14 3.84 -2.45
N ASN A 78 3.35 4.33 -2.79
CA ASN A 78 3.63 5.76 -2.77
C ASN A 78 3.03 6.48 -3.99
N ALA A 79 3.05 5.84 -5.16
CA ALA A 79 2.51 6.42 -6.39
C ALA A 79 0.98 6.44 -6.34
N ILE A 80 0.36 5.33 -5.94
CA ILE A 80 -1.10 5.21 -5.78
C ILE A 80 -1.56 6.13 -4.64
N SER A 81 -0.87 6.14 -3.49
CA SER A 81 -1.26 7.05 -2.39
C SER A 81 -1.13 8.52 -2.80
N ALA A 82 -0.13 8.90 -3.61
CA ALA A 82 0.00 10.27 -4.12
C ALA A 82 -1.12 10.61 -5.12
N GLU A 83 -1.45 9.72 -6.06
CA GLU A 83 -2.54 9.92 -7.02
C GLU A 83 -3.94 9.95 -6.35
N VAL A 84 -4.13 9.19 -5.27
CA VAL A 84 -5.32 9.23 -4.41
C VAL A 84 -5.41 10.57 -3.67
N LYS A 85 -4.29 11.04 -3.10
CA LYS A 85 -4.24 12.30 -2.33
C LYS A 85 -4.42 13.55 -3.21
N ASP A 86 -4.02 13.48 -4.48
CA ASP A 86 -4.22 14.55 -5.47
C ASP A 86 -5.63 14.55 -6.09
N GLY A 87 -6.48 13.54 -5.82
CA GLY A 87 -7.85 13.48 -6.34
C GLY A 87 -7.97 13.25 -7.86
N SER A 88 -6.86 13.00 -8.56
CA SER A 88 -6.84 12.81 -10.03
C SER A 88 -7.49 11.50 -10.50
N ILE A 89 -7.67 10.55 -9.57
CA ILE A 89 -8.37 9.28 -9.80
C ILE A 89 -9.83 9.51 -10.25
N ALA A 90 -10.51 10.54 -9.72
CA ALA A 90 -11.88 10.86 -10.10
C ALA A 90 -11.99 11.23 -11.59
N TYR A 91 -11.03 12.00 -12.12
CA TYR A 91 -10.95 12.35 -13.54
C TYR A 91 -10.62 11.15 -14.44
N THR A 92 -9.91 10.17 -13.90
CA THR A 92 -9.47 8.99 -14.65
C THR A 92 -10.56 7.91 -14.73
N LEU A 93 -11.40 7.80 -13.69
CA LEU A 93 -12.63 6.98 -13.69
C LEU A 93 -13.69 7.45 -14.71
N LEU A 94 -13.64 8.72 -15.14
CA LEU A 94 -14.51 9.30 -16.17
C LEU A 94 -14.10 8.90 -17.61
N ARG A 95 -12.91 8.31 -17.81
CA ARG A 95 -12.49 7.79 -19.12
C ARG A 95 -12.72 6.27 -19.20
N PRO A 96 -13.17 5.72 -20.34
CA PRO A 96 -13.31 4.28 -20.54
C PRO A 96 -11.93 3.64 -20.78
N TYR A 97 -11.05 3.71 -19.78
CA TYR A 97 -9.75 3.06 -19.78
C TYR A 97 -9.59 2.25 -18.49
N ASN A 98 -9.10 1.02 -18.61
CA ASN A 98 -8.98 0.09 -17.48
C ASN A 98 -7.71 0.44 -16.67
N TYR A 99 -7.77 1.53 -15.92
CA TYR A 99 -6.65 2.12 -15.16
C TYR A 99 -6.01 1.12 -14.18
N LEU A 100 -6.83 0.24 -13.60
CA LEU A 100 -6.41 -0.79 -12.68
C LEU A 100 -5.46 -1.80 -13.35
N LEU A 101 -5.74 -2.17 -14.60
CA LEU A 101 -4.91 -3.10 -15.36
C LEU A 101 -3.55 -2.48 -15.72
N TYR A 102 -3.52 -1.18 -16.03
CA TYR A 102 -2.29 -0.46 -16.36
C TYR A 102 -1.33 -0.42 -15.17
N HIS A 103 -1.83 -0.06 -13.99
CA HIS A 103 -1.04 -0.03 -12.76
C HIS A 103 -0.66 -1.43 -12.27
N PHE A 104 -1.53 -2.44 -12.50
CA PHE A 104 -1.20 -3.83 -12.23
C PHE A 104 0.01 -4.32 -13.04
N PHE A 105 0.01 -4.09 -14.35
CA PHE A 105 1.15 -4.47 -15.19
C PHE A 105 2.42 -3.68 -14.83
N ASN A 106 2.28 -2.41 -14.46
CA ASN A 106 3.41 -1.61 -14.06
C ASN A 106 4.05 -2.11 -12.75
N GLY A 107 3.22 -2.38 -11.73
CA GLY A 107 3.67 -2.94 -10.45
C GLY A 107 4.23 -4.36 -10.59
N LEU A 108 3.70 -5.17 -11.51
CA LEU A 108 4.23 -6.50 -11.82
C LEU A 108 5.68 -6.45 -12.28
N GLY A 109 6.01 -5.53 -13.20
CA GLY A 109 7.37 -5.38 -13.72
C GLY A 109 8.36 -4.95 -12.64
N GLU A 110 7.99 -3.95 -11.85
CA GLU A 110 8.83 -3.44 -10.76
C GLU A 110 9.05 -4.50 -9.66
N SER A 111 7.98 -5.14 -9.20
CA SER A 111 8.08 -6.14 -8.13
C SER A 111 8.87 -7.35 -8.59
N ALA A 112 8.66 -7.83 -9.83
CA ALA A 112 9.40 -8.95 -10.38
C ALA A 112 10.90 -8.67 -10.50
N VAL A 113 11.29 -7.49 -11.03
CA VAL A 113 12.71 -7.10 -11.13
C VAL A 113 13.33 -7.02 -9.73
N ARG A 114 12.61 -6.44 -8.77
CA ARG A 114 13.10 -6.31 -7.39
C ARG A 114 13.25 -7.65 -6.69
N MET A 115 12.26 -8.55 -6.80
CA MET A 115 12.33 -9.91 -6.28
C MET A 115 13.53 -10.66 -6.85
N CYS A 116 13.74 -10.57 -8.18
CA CYS A 116 14.90 -11.18 -8.84
C CYS A 116 16.23 -10.64 -8.30
N LEU A 117 16.36 -9.33 -8.08
CA LEU A 117 17.57 -8.73 -7.53
C LEU A 117 17.83 -9.16 -6.09
N VAL A 118 16.82 -9.11 -5.22
CA VAL A 118 16.93 -9.52 -3.81
C VAL A 118 17.28 -11.00 -3.72
N PHE A 119 16.60 -11.84 -4.50
CA PHE A 119 16.87 -13.28 -4.55
C PHE A 119 18.28 -13.56 -5.08
N GLY A 120 18.70 -12.87 -6.15
CA GLY A 120 20.03 -13.01 -6.73
C GLY A 120 21.16 -12.60 -5.77
N LEU A 121 20.95 -11.57 -4.93
CA LEU A 121 21.93 -11.15 -3.93
C LEU A 121 21.92 -12.02 -2.67
N GLY A 122 20.77 -12.53 -2.25
CA GLY A 122 20.64 -13.41 -1.08
C GLY A 122 21.08 -14.86 -1.33
N LEU A 123 20.86 -15.37 -2.56
CA LEU A 123 21.25 -16.72 -2.99
C LEU A 123 22.70 -17.11 -2.67
N PRO A 124 23.73 -16.34 -3.08
CA PRO A 124 25.11 -16.73 -2.85
C PRO A 124 25.46 -16.82 -1.37
N VAL A 125 24.84 -15.99 -0.52
CA VAL A 125 25.01 -16.05 0.94
C VAL A 125 24.46 -17.38 1.46
N VAL A 126 23.22 -17.72 1.11
CA VAL A 126 22.58 -18.96 1.60
C VAL A 126 23.30 -20.20 1.10
N VAL A 127 23.64 -20.24 -0.20
CA VAL A 127 24.34 -21.38 -0.79
C VAL A 127 25.73 -21.57 -0.18
N ALA A 128 26.45 -20.50 0.17
CA ALA A 128 27.75 -20.60 0.82
C ALA A 128 27.69 -21.21 2.23
N TYR A 129 26.61 -20.99 2.98
CA TYR A 129 26.47 -21.49 4.35
C TYR A 129 25.78 -22.86 4.44
N VAL A 130 24.76 -23.09 3.60
CA VAL A 130 23.84 -24.22 3.72
C VAL A 130 23.99 -25.23 2.58
N GLY A 131 24.58 -24.83 1.46
CA GLY A 131 24.64 -25.62 0.24
C GLY A 131 23.36 -25.55 -0.60
N TRP A 132 23.36 -26.31 -1.69
CA TRP A 132 22.24 -26.34 -2.65
C TRP A 132 21.02 -27.06 -2.05
N PRO A 133 19.79 -26.55 -2.24
CA PRO A 133 18.62 -27.20 -1.71
C PRO A 133 18.36 -28.50 -2.48
N ALA A 134 17.89 -29.53 -1.79
CA ALA A 134 17.38 -30.76 -2.41
C ALA A 134 16.02 -30.49 -3.08
N MET A 135 16.02 -29.69 -4.15
CA MET A 135 14.81 -29.28 -4.86
C MET A 135 14.50 -30.27 -5.98
N ASN A 136 13.25 -30.77 -6.00
CA ASN A 136 12.75 -31.54 -7.13
C ASN A 136 12.38 -30.60 -8.28
N TRP A 137 12.66 -31.01 -9.52
CA TRP A 137 12.33 -30.22 -10.72
C TRP A 137 10.83 -29.88 -10.84
N VAL A 138 9.97 -30.66 -10.18
CA VAL A 138 8.51 -30.47 -10.15
C VAL A 138 8.08 -29.27 -9.29
N SER A 139 8.87 -28.84 -8.30
CA SER A 139 8.48 -27.70 -7.43
C SER A 139 8.73 -26.33 -8.05
N LEU A 140 9.52 -26.24 -9.13
CA LEU A 140 9.85 -24.98 -9.79
C LEU A 140 8.62 -24.24 -10.35
N PRO A 141 7.69 -24.88 -11.08
CA PRO A 141 6.46 -24.21 -11.50
C PRO A 141 5.57 -23.80 -10.32
N ALA A 142 5.57 -24.56 -9.22
CA ALA A 142 4.81 -24.18 -8.03
C ALA A 142 5.36 -22.89 -7.40
N VAL A 143 6.69 -22.72 -7.33
CA VAL A 143 7.33 -21.48 -6.86
C VAL A 143 6.94 -20.29 -7.75
N ALA A 144 6.92 -20.46 -9.07
CA ALA A 144 6.52 -19.41 -10.00
C ALA A 144 5.05 -18.98 -9.78
N VAL A 145 4.14 -19.94 -9.59
CA VAL A 145 2.72 -19.65 -9.28
C VAL A 145 2.58 -18.91 -7.95
N VAL A 146 3.33 -19.31 -6.92
CA VAL A 146 3.33 -18.64 -5.61
C VAL A 146 3.86 -17.21 -5.72
N MET A 147 4.94 -16.97 -6.48
CA MET A 147 5.45 -15.62 -6.71
C MET A 147 4.42 -14.73 -7.42
N LEU A 148 3.76 -15.25 -8.46
CA LEU A 148 2.68 -14.52 -9.14
C LEU A 148 1.50 -14.22 -8.21
N GLY A 149 1.12 -15.20 -7.37
CA GLY A 149 0.09 -15.03 -6.36
C GLY A 149 0.45 -13.97 -5.33
N ALA A 150 1.70 -13.93 -4.87
CA ALA A 150 2.18 -12.93 -3.92
C ALA A 150 2.07 -11.52 -4.48
N ILE A 151 2.51 -11.29 -5.73
CA ILE A 151 2.40 -10.00 -6.40
C ILE A 151 0.93 -9.59 -6.59
N ALA A 152 0.07 -10.55 -6.94
CA ALA A 152 -1.37 -10.28 -7.11
C ALA A 152 -2.05 -9.87 -5.80
N ILE A 153 -1.74 -10.55 -4.69
CA ILE A 153 -2.28 -10.25 -3.36
C ILE A 153 -1.81 -8.87 -2.90
N ASP A 154 -0.51 -8.58 -3.04
CA ASP A 154 0.07 -7.29 -2.67
C ASP A 154 -0.64 -6.13 -3.40
N PHE A 155 -0.84 -6.27 -4.72
CA PHE A 155 -1.61 -5.31 -5.50
C PHE A 155 -3.06 -5.15 -5.02
N CYS A 156 -3.76 -6.25 -4.74
CA CYS A 156 -5.13 -6.19 -4.24
C CYS A 156 -5.22 -5.44 -2.90
N VAL A 157 -4.26 -5.68 -1.99
CA VAL A 157 -4.19 -5.02 -0.69
C VAL A 157 -3.95 -3.51 -0.86
N SER A 158 -2.94 -3.11 -1.64
CA SER A 158 -2.66 -1.69 -1.89
C SER A 158 -3.83 -0.99 -2.60
N GLY A 159 -4.54 -1.69 -3.49
CA GLY A 159 -5.75 -1.17 -4.14
C GLY A 159 -6.90 -0.90 -3.17
N VAL A 160 -7.16 -1.82 -2.23
CA VAL A 160 -8.20 -1.63 -1.19
C VAL A 160 -7.82 -0.45 -0.28
N ILE A 161 -6.57 -0.35 0.13
CA ILE A 161 -6.08 0.76 0.97
C ILE A 161 -6.28 2.11 0.26
N GLY A 162 -5.94 2.19 -1.03
CA GLY A 162 -6.12 3.42 -1.81
C GLY A 162 -7.60 3.85 -1.94
N LEU A 163 -8.51 2.90 -2.17
CA LEU A 163 -9.95 3.19 -2.26
C LEU A 163 -10.54 3.62 -0.90
N LEU A 164 -10.08 3.04 0.20
CA LEU A 164 -10.51 3.42 1.55
C LEU A 164 -10.03 4.84 1.91
N ALA A 165 -8.83 5.22 1.49
CA ALA A 165 -8.32 6.57 1.69
C ALA A 165 -9.19 7.62 0.97
N PHE A 166 -9.59 7.34 -0.27
CA PHE A 166 -10.50 8.19 -1.04
C PHE A 166 -11.86 8.38 -0.34
N VAL A 167 -12.49 7.29 0.11
CA VAL A 167 -13.78 7.36 0.84
C VAL A 167 -13.66 8.22 2.09
N THR A 168 -12.53 8.13 2.80
CA THR A 168 -12.30 8.92 4.02
C THR A 168 -12.16 10.42 3.71
N GLU A 169 -11.48 10.78 2.62
CA GLU A 169 -11.31 12.17 2.17
C GLU A 169 -12.65 12.81 1.79
N ASP A 170 -13.48 12.11 1.01
CA ASP A 170 -14.80 12.60 0.59
C ASP A 170 -15.75 12.82 1.77
N THR A 171 -15.70 11.98 2.81
CA THR A 171 -16.52 12.19 4.01
C THR A 171 -16.13 13.46 4.77
N ASN A 172 -14.87 13.85 4.72
CA ASN A 172 -14.39 15.08 5.35
C ASN A 172 -14.91 16.33 4.61
N LEU A 173 -14.95 16.29 3.27
CA LEU A 173 -15.51 17.34 2.41
C LEU A 173 -17.02 17.53 2.62
N LEU A 174 -17.77 16.43 2.77
CA LEU A 174 -19.23 16.49 3.00
C LEU A 174 -19.58 17.10 4.36
N SER A 175 -18.74 16.88 5.38
CA SER A 175 -18.93 17.46 6.73
C SER A 175 -18.62 18.96 6.79
N ALA A 176 -17.68 19.45 5.97
CA ALA A 176 -17.33 20.86 5.85
C ALA A 176 -18.38 21.65 5.05
N HIS A 177 -19.10 21.00 4.14
CA HIS A 177 -20.12 21.62 3.30
C HIS A 177 -21.55 21.52 3.84
N LEU A 178 -21.77 20.88 4.99
CA LEU A 178 -23.04 21.08 5.72
C LEU A 178 -23.05 22.52 6.28
N PRO A 179 -23.97 23.38 5.82
CA PRO A 179 -24.10 24.73 6.35
C PRO A 179 -24.75 24.66 7.74
N LYS A 180 -23.98 24.30 8.77
CA LYS A 180 -24.38 24.48 10.17
C LYS A 180 -24.68 25.96 10.49
N THR A 181 -24.27 26.88 9.64
CA THR A 181 -24.48 28.32 9.78
C THR A 181 -25.86 28.80 9.33
N ARG A 182 -26.59 28.09 8.44
CA ARG A 182 -27.90 28.58 7.97
C ARG A 182 -29.07 28.36 8.94
N LEU A 183 -28.94 27.42 9.88
CA LEU A 183 -30.01 27.14 10.84
C LEU A 183 -29.97 28.05 12.08
N CYS A 184 -28.79 28.57 12.45
CA CYS A 184 -28.66 29.50 13.57
C CYS A 184 -28.99 30.95 13.19
N ASP A 185 -28.72 31.36 11.95
CA ASP A 185 -28.95 32.73 11.49
C ASP A 185 -30.46 33.03 11.28
N GLY A 186 -31.20 32.11 10.65
CA GLY A 186 -32.63 32.28 10.41
C GLY A 186 -33.52 32.34 11.67
N ARG A 187 -33.06 31.79 12.80
CA ARG A 187 -33.82 31.80 14.07
C ARG A 187 -33.66 33.11 14.85
N SER A 188 -32.49 33.74 14.76
CA SER A 188 -32.23 35.05 15.36
C SER A 188 -33.07 36.15 14.68
N ASP A 189 -33.14 36.08 13.35
CA ASP A 189 -33.77 37.11 12.52
C ASP A 189 -35.32 37.00 12.49
N ALA A 190 -35.86 35.80 12.73
CA ALA A 190 -37.29 35.60 12.97
C ALA A 190 -37.72 36.15 14.35
N SER A 191 -36.89 35.97 15.38
CA SER A 191 -37.20 36.43 16.74
C SER A 191 -37.14 37.96 16.85
N ALA A 192 -36.18 38.61 16.19
CA ALA A 192 -36.07 40.07 16.14
C ALA A 192 -37.26 40.73 15.42
N ARG A 193 -37.76 40.12 14.33
CA ARG A 193 -38.94 40.63 13.60
C ARG A 193 -40.26 40.48 14.36
N VAL A 194 -40.41 39.40 15.15
CA VAL A 194 -41.56 39.24 16.05
C VAL A 194 -41.50 40.27 17.19
N PHE A 195 -40.33 40.52 17.77
CA PHE A 195 -40.15 41.53 18.82
C PHE A 195 -40.39 42.96 18.32
N ALA A 196 -39.93 43.30 17.11
CA ALA A 196 -40.18 44.60 16.49
C ALA A 196 -41.68 44.82 16.14
N ARG A 197 -42.40 43.77 15.74
CA ARG A 197 -43.85 43.84 15.52
C ARG A 197 -44.65 44.02 16.82
N LEU A 198 -44.18 43.44 17.93
CA LEU A 198 -44.81 43.63 19.24
C LEU A 198 -44.49 45.01 19.84
N ALA A 199 -43.30 45.56 19.58
CA ALA A 199 -42.91 46.89 20.06
C ALA A 199 -43.56 48.06 19.28
N GLY A 200 -44.02 47.83 18.04
CA GLY A 200 -44.67 48.86 17.21
C GLY A 200 -46.18 49.04 17.41
N ALA A 201 -46.82 48.25 18.28
CA ALA A 201 -48.27 48.20 18.43
C ALA A 201 -48.85 49.10 19.55
N HIS A 202 -48.08 50.02 20.13
CA HIS A 202 -48.61 51.04 21.04
C HIS A 202 -48.62 52.42 20.39
N ARG A 203 -49.71 52.70 19.64
CA ARG A 203 -50.19 54.08 19.41
C ARG A 203 -51.37 54.37 20.35
N PRO A 204 -51.56 55.64 20.73
CA PRO A 204 -52.10 56.03 22.03
C PRO A 204 -53.62 55.92 22.09
N LEU A 205 -54.14 55.55 23.26
CA LEU A 205 -55.57 55.63 23.56
C LEU A 205 -55.97 57.11 23.78
N PRO A 206 -57.13 57.55 23.27
CA PRO A 206 -57.61 58.92 23.37
C PRO A 206 -58.14 59.26 24.76
N ALA A 207 -58.15 60.56 25.05
CA ALA A 207 -58.49 61.22 26.31
C ALA A 207 -59.85 60.82 26.92
N LEU A 208 -59.95 60.88 28.25
CA LEU A 208 -61.21 60.99 28.99
C LEU A 208 -61.06 61.94 30.18
N SER A 209 -61.97 62.91 30.20
CA SER A 209 -62.24 63.98 31.15
C SER A 209 -62.51 63.52 32.58
N THR A 210 -62.00 64.27 33.57
CA THR A 210 -62.74 65.10 34.55
C THR A 210 -61.75 65.75 35.51
#